data_AF-A0A4S2BRU7-F1
#
_entry.id   AF-A0A4S2BRU7-F1
#
_cell.length_a   1.000
_cell.length_b   1.000
_cell.length_c   1.000
_cell.angle_alpha   90.00
_cell.angle_beta   90.00
_cell.angle_gamma   90.00
#
_symmetry.space_group_name_H-M   'P 1'
#
loop_
_entity.id
_entity.type
_entity.pdbx_description
1 polymer ?
#
loop_
_entity_poly.entity_id
_entity_poly.type
_entity_poly.pdbx_seq_one_letter_code
_entity_poly.pdbx_strand_id
1 'polypeptide(L)'
;MDSEKGFDLIDKMLEDSDNSYYIDFVPFTFQSEDYSRLEAYLNKHYKLQFANKIKFITFAIIYYYDSYVYLDERVVNALYPDLKNKDLRNLELEKLANIIDSLIIDDYSGLNILFKDKDHFSLLRIEDGFDTYLFDIEGHTHKNIESLVEHQGLYLKSIH
;
A
#
# COMPACT_ATOMS: atom_id res chain seq x y z
N MET A 1 4.03 9.76 16.17
CA MET A 1 4.83 10.65 15.31
C MET A 1 3.94 11.81 14.89
N ASP A 2 4.43 13.05 14.87
CA ASP A 2 3.67 14.15 14.26
C ASP A 2 3.64 13.98 12.74
N SER A 3 2.69 14.62 12.04
CA SER A 3 2.49 14.40 10.60
C SER A 3 3.64 14.90 9.75
N GLU A 4 4.28 16.02 10.12
CA GLU A 4 5.45 16.57 9.42
C GLU A 4 6.61 15.57 9.38
N LYS A 5 7.01 15.03 10.54
CA LYS A 5 8.06 13.99 10.59
C LYS A 5 7.65 12.70 9.89
N GLY A 6 6.35 12.40 9.85
CA GLY A 6 5.83 11.24 9.12
C GLY A 6 6.04 11.38 7.62
N PHE A 7 5.70 12.54 7.06
CA PHE A 7 5.91 12.82 5.64
C PHE A 7 7.41 12.89 5.28
N ASP A 8 8.24 13.55 6.11
CA ASP A 8 9.70 13.57 5.89
C ASP A 8 10.30 12.17 5.82
N LEU A 9 9.82 11.25 6.66
CA LEU A 9 10.26 9.85 6.64
C LEU A 9 9.78 9.11 5.39
N ILE A 10 8.52 9.33 4.96
CA ILE A 10 8.00 8.75 3.73
C ILE A 10 8.85 9.20 2.54
N ASP A 11 9.07 10.50 2.38
CA ASP A 11 9.85 11.07 1.28
C ASP A 11 11.25 10.46 1.23
N LYS A 12 11.91 10.36 2.38
CA LYS A 12 13.22 9.71 2.48
C LYS A 12 13.19 8.24 2.05
N MET A 13 12.20 7.47 2.49
CA MET A 13 12.09 6.05 2.12
C MET A 13 11.83 5.86 0.63
N LEU A 14 11.07 6.77 0.00
CA LEU A 14 10.82 6.74 -1.44
C LEU A 14 12.06 7.10 -2.27
N GLU A 15 12.94 7.96 -1.74
CA GLU A 15 14.19 8.37 -2.42
C GLU A 15 15.35 7.36 -2.22
N ASP A 16 15.46 6.79 -1.03
CA ASP A 16 16.67 6.05 -0.60
C ASP A 16 16.51 4.51 -0.55
N SER A 17 15.31 3.95 -0.76
CA SER A 17 15.09 2.51 -0.53
C SER A 17 15.68 1.62 -1.63
N ASP A 18 16.78 0.94 -1.28
CA ASP A 18 17.37 -0.16 -2.06
C ASP A 18 16.57 -1.48 -1.93
N ASN A 19 15.57 -1.52 -1.05
CA ASN A 19 14.81 -2.72 -0.69
C ASN A 19 13.31 -2.51 -0.89
N SER A 20 12.93 -2.42 -2.16
CA SER A 20 11.57 -2.13 -2.60
C SER A 20 10.90 -3.36 -3.21
N TYR A 21 9.61 -3.51 -2.93
CA TYR A 21 8.76 -4.59 -3.44
C TYR A 21 7.44 -4.05 -3.94
N TYR A 22 6.79 -4.82 -4.81
CA TYR A 22 5.41 -4.59 -5.21
C TYR A 22 4.58 -5.86 -5.05
N ILE A 23 3.29 -5.67 -4.76
CA ILE A 23 2.32 -6.77 -4.57
C ILE A 23 1.58 -7.00 -5.90
N ASP A 24 1.63 -8.23 -6.42
CA ASP A 24 1.06 -8.59 -7.72
C ASP A 24 0.14 -9.82 -7.64
N PHE A 25 -0.72 -9.99 -8.64
CA PHE A 25 -1.49 -11.20 -8.89
C PHE A 25 -0.67 -12.35 -9.47
N VAL A 26 0.49 -12.05 -10.06
CA VAL A 26 1.34 -13.05 -10.71
C VAL A 26 2.78 -13.00 -10.21
N PRO A 27 3.49 -14.15 -10.15
CA PRO A 27 4.86 -14.19 -9.63
C PRO A 27 5.92 -13.72 -10.64
N PHE A 28 5.54 -13.48 -11.91
CA PHE A 28 6.47 -13.18 -13.00
C PHE A 28 6.10 -11.86 -13.68
N THR A 29 7.05 -11.25 -14.38
CA THR A 29 6.81 -10.02 -15.15
C THR A 29 6.43 -10.39 -16.57
N PHE A 30 5.30 -9.87 -17.05
CA PHE A 30 4.84 -10.10 -18.42
C PHE A 30 5.87 -9.57 -19.42
N GLN A 31 6.23 -10.39 -20.42
CA GLN A 31 7.20 -10.05 -21.46
C GLN A 31 6.53 -9.55 -22.76
N SER A 32 5.20 -9.57 -22.82
CA SER A 32 4.44 -9.18 -24.01
C SER A 32 4.33 -7.66 -24.10
N GLU A 33 4.63 -7.09 -25.26
CA GLU A 33 4.46 -5.67 -25.55
C GLU A 33 2.97 -5.25 -25.57
N ASP A 34 2.07 -6.18 -25.94
CA ASP A 34 0.62 -5.95 -25.90
C ASP A 34 0.03 -6.49 -24.59
N TYR A 35 0.25 -5.75 -23.50
CA TYR A 35 -0.35 -6.01 -22.19
C TYR A 35 -1.75 -5.40 -22.04
N SER A 36 -2.11 -4.45 -22.92
CA SER A 36 -3.31 -3.62 -22.83
C SER A 36 -4.61 -4.42 -22.72
N ARG A 37 -4.72 -5.53 -23.47
CA ARG A 37 -5.90 -6.39 -23.46
C ARG A 37 -6.07 -7.14 -22.13
N LEU A 38 -4.96 -7.60 -21.55
CA LEU A 38 -4.99 -8.29 -20.26
C LEU A 38 -5.28 -7.29 -19.15
N GLU A 39 -4.62 -6.13 -19.15
CA GLU A 39 -4.87 -5.03 -18.23
C GLU A 39 -6.35 -4.62 -18.19
N ALA A 40 -6.97 -4.38 -19.35
CA ALA A 40 -8.39 -4.05 -19.43
C ALA A 40 -9.30 -5.15 -18.84
N TYR A 41 -8.93 -6.41 -19.05
CA TYR A 41 -9.64 -7.55 -18.49
C TYR A 41 -9.48 -7.63 -16.97
N LEU A 42 -8.26 -7.46 -16.45
CA LEU A 42 -7.97 -7.44 -15.01
C LEU A 42 -8.69 -6.29 -14.31
N ASN A 43 -8.61 -5.08 -14.85
CA ASN A 43 -9.31 -3.90 -14.33
C ASN A 43 -10.83 -4.12 -14.25
N LYS A 44 -11.42 -4.76 -15.26
CA LYS A 44 -12.87 -5.01 -15.27
C LYS A 44 -13.31 -6.11 -14.29
N HIS A 45 -12.51 -7.15 -14.13
CA HIS A 45 -12.96 -8.39 -13.48
C HIS A 45 -12.31 -8.67 -12.12
N TYR A 46 -11.13 -8.12 -11.85
CA TYR A 46 -10.31 -8.48 -10.68
C TYR A 46 -9.98 -7.29 -9.76
N LYS A 47 -10.20 -6.04 -10.20
CA LYS A 47 -9.91 -4.83 -9.41
C LYS A 47 -10.57 -4.81 -8.02
N LEU A 48 -11.86 -5.14 -7.94
CA LEU A 48 -12.56 -5.26 -6.65
C LEU A 48 -12.00 -6.39 -5.77
N GLN A 49 -11.61 -7.51 -6.38
CA GLN A 49 -11.01 -8.61 -5.64
C GLN A 49 -9.63 -8.22 -5.11
N PHE A 50 -8.84 -7.47 -5.88
CA PHE A 50 -7.57 -6.89 -5.44
C PHE A 50 -7.79 -5.99 -4.23
N ALA A 51 -8.70 -5.02 -4.34
CA ALA A 51 -8.99 -4.06 -3.29
C ALA A 51 -9.32 -4.76 -1.96
N ASN A 52 -10.15 -5.81 -2.00
CA ASN A 52 -10.48 -6.59 -0.81
C ASN A 52 -9.27 -7.29 -0.17
N LYS A 53 -8.34 -7.80 -0.99
CA LYS A 53 -7.09 -8.42 -0.51
C LYS A 53 -6.15 -7.38 0.10
N ILE A 54 -5.99 -6.23 -0.56
CA ILE A 54 -5.17 -5.12 -0.06
C ILE A 54 -5.74 -4.55 1.25
N LYS A 55 -7.06 -4.40 1.37
CA LYS A 55 -7.71 -4.03 2.64
C LYS A 55 -7.35 -4.99 3.76
N PHE A 56 -7.42 -6.30 3.51
CA PHE A 56 -7.04 -7.30 4.51
C PHE A 56 -5.57 -7.16 4.92
N ILE A 57 -4.65 -7.06 3.96
CA ILE A 57 -3.21 -6.90 4.22
C ILE A 57 -2.96 -5.63 5.05
N THR A 58 -3.56 -4.52 4.64
CA THR A 58 -3.43 -3.22 5.31
C THR A 58 -3.90 -3.29 6.76
N PHE A 59 -5.07 -3.87 7.01
CA PHE A 59 -5.61 -4.00 8.37
C PHE A 59 -4.77 -4.94 9.23
N ALA A 60 -4.30 -6.06 8.67
CA ALA A 60 -3.40 -6.95 9.39
C ALA A 60 -2.11 -6.22 9.82
N ILE A 61 -1.52 -5.41 8.93
CA ILE A 61 -0.33 -4.60 9.24
C ILE A 61 -0.62 -3.59 10.35
N ILE A 62 -1.68 -2.78 10.22
CA ILE A 62 -2.04 -1.73 11.18
C ILE A 62 -2.27 -2.30 12.60
N TYR A 63 -2.88 -3.48 12.70
CA TYR A 63 -3.20 -4.12 13.97
C TYR A 63 -2.05 -4.96 14.56
N TYR A 64 -1.14 -5.46 13.72
CA TYR A 64 0.00 -6.23 14.18
C TYR A 64 1.19 -5.35 14.58
N TYR A 65 1.44 -4.26 13.85
CA TYR A 65 2.58 -3.36 14.07
C TYR A 65 2.16 -2.00 14.66
N ASP A 66 3.08 -1.35 15.38
CA ASP A 66 2.92 0.07 15.66
C ASP A 66 3.07 0.85 14.35
N SER A 67 2.06 1.62 13.98
CA SER A 67 1.85 2.11 12.63
C SER A 67 1.21 3.49 12.61
N TYR A 68 1.52 4.29 11.58
CA TYR A 68 0.99 5.61 11.31
C TYR A 68 0.42 5.64 9.89
N VAL A 69 -0.74 6.26 9.71
CA VAL A 69 -1.46 6.22 8.43
C VAL A 69 -1.66 7.64 7.92
N TYR A 70 -1.18 7.93 6.71
CA TYR A 70 -1.25 9.25 6.11
C TYR A 70 -1.72 9.18 4.66
N LEU A 71 -2.53 10.15 4.27
CA LEU A 71 -2.90 10.36 2.88
C LEU A 71 -2.01 11.43 2.26
N ASP A 72 -1.65 11.23 1.01
CA ASP A 72 -0.95 12.23 0.20
C ASP A 72 -1.81 13.50 0.03
N GLU A 73 -1.13 14.64 -0.11
CA GLU A 73 -1.78 15.94 -0.17
C GLU A 73 -2.80 16.05 -1.32
N ARG A 74 -2.52 15.44 -2.48
CA ARG A 74 -3.43 15.47 -3.64
C ARG A 74 -4.76 14.79 -3.32
N VAL A 75 -4.73 13.61 -2.72
CA VAL A 75 -5.95 12.83 -2.38
C VAL A 75 -6.72 13.51 -1.28
N VAL A 76 -6.04 13.96 -0.23
CA VAL A 76 -6.68 14.71 0.87
C VAL A 76 -7.36 15.97 0.36
N ASN A 77 -6.70 16.77 -0.46
CA ASN A 77 -7.28 18.03 -0.92
C ASN A 77 -8.46 17.79 -1.86
N ALA A 78 -8.45 16.73 -2.66
CA ALA A 78 -9.51 16.41 -3.62
C ALA A 78 -10.73 15.71 -2.98
N LEU A 79 -10.50 14.72 -2.12
CA LEU A 79 -11.54 13.81 -1.64
C LEU A 79 -11.82 13.91 -0.15
N TYR A 80 -10.79 14.19 0.67
CA TYR A 80 -10.89 14.09 2.13
C TYR A 80 -10.25 15.28 2.86
N PRO A 81 -10.70 16.53 2.60
CA PRO A 81 -10.05 17.72 3.15
C PRO A 81 -10.06 17.74 4.69
N ASP A 82 -11.09 17.14 5.30
CA ASP A 82 -11.21 17.02 6.76
C ASP A 82 -10.16 16.09 7.40
N LEU A 83 -9.46 15.29 6.59
CA LEU A 83 -8.41 14.37 7.03
C LEU A 83 -6.99 14.94 6.89
N LYS A 84 -6.85 16.18 6.41
CA LYS A 84 -5.55 16.81 6.18
C LYS A 84 -4.67 16.82 7.43
N ASN A 85 -3.41 16.42 7.25
CA ASN A 85 -2.36 16.40 8.28
C ASN A 85 -2.69 15.57 9.53
N LYS A 86 -3.61 14.60 9.42
CA LYS A 86 -3.99 13.71 10.53
C LYS A 86 -3.40 12.31 10.33
N ASP A 87 -2.98 11.71 11.42
CA ASP A 87 -2.75 10.27 11.48
C ASP A 87 -4.10 9.55 11.53
N LEU A 88 -4.33 8.70 10.53
CA LEU A 88 -5.58 7.99 10.30
C LEU A 88 -5.60 6.59 10.95
N ARG A 89 -4.56 6.20 11.71
CA ARG A 89 -4.46 4.89 12.37
C ARG A 89 -5.75 4.49 13.12
N ASN A 90 -6.36 5.45 13.82
CA ASN A 90 -7.53 5.21 14.67
C ASN A 90 -8.87 5.51 13.97
N LEU A 91 -8.86 5.72 12.66
CA LEU A 91 -10.09 5.86 11.88
C LEU A 91 -10.84 4.51 11.88
N GLU A 92 -12.17 4.56 11.80
CA GLU A 92 -12.98 3.35 11.69
C GLU A 92 -12.57 2.53 10.46
N LEU A 93 -12.49 1.21 10.62
CA LEU A 93 -12.07 0.29 9.55
C LEU A 93 -12.89 0.47 8.27
N GLU A 94 -14.20 0.72 8.39
CA GLU A 94 -15.08 0.97 7.25
C GLU A 94 -14.67 2.24 6.47
N LYS A 95 -14.25 3.29 7.17
CA LYS A 95 -13.78 4.52 6.52
C LYS A 95 -12.42 4.32 5.86
N LEU A 96 -11.51 3.58 6.49
CA LEU A 96 -10.24 3.20 5.87
C LEU A 96 -10.45 2.30 4.65
N ALA A 97 -11.40 1.35 4.73
CA ALA A 97 -11.79 0.51 3.60
C ALA A 97 -12.27 1.35 2.41
N ASN A 98 -13.15 2.33 2.66
CA ASN A 98 -13.65 3.22 1.61
C ASN A 98 -12.55 4.08 1.00
N ILE A 99 -11.57 4.54 1.79
CA ILE A 99 -10.39 5.24 1.27
C ILE A 99 -9.60 4.32 0.34
N ILE A 100 -9.29 3.08 0.76
CA ILE A 100 -8.56 2.11 -0.06
C ILE A 100 -9.32 1.77 -1.34
N ASP A 101 -10.64 1.63 -1.26
CA ASP A 101 -11.49 1.40 -2.43
C ASP A 101 -11.44 2.59 -3.39
N SER A 102 -11.48 3.84 -2.91
CA SER A 102 -11.32 5.01 -3.80
C SER A 102 -9.96 5.08 -4.47
N LEU A 103 -8.89 4.62 -3.81
CA LEU A 103 -7.56 4.59 -4.43
C LEU A 103 -7.50 3.54 -5.54
N ILE A 104 -7.88 2.31 -5.21
CA ILE A 104 -7.75 1.16 -6.11
C ILE A 104 -8.82 1.19 -7.20
N ILE A 105 -10.08 1.49 -6.89
CA ILE A 105 -11.19 1.43 -7.85
C ILE A 105 -11.28 2.69 -8.69
N ASP A 106 -11.23 3.86 -8.04
CA ASP A 106 -11.44 5.17 -8.68
C ASP A 106 -10.13 5.82 -9.17
N ASP A 107 -9.01 5.10 -9.09
CA ASP A 107 -7.68 5.50 -9.58
C ASP A 107 -7.14 6.78 -8.95
N TYR A 108 -7.20 6.84 -7.61
CA TYR A 108 -6.49 7.84 -6.81
C TYR A 108 -5.25 7.21 -6.17
N SER A 109 -4.20 8.02 -5.96
CA SER A 109 -2.90 7.52 -5.51
C SER A 109 -2.43 8.17 -4.22
N GLY A 110 -1.94 7.38 -3.26
CA GLY A 110 -1.21 7.91 -2.10
C GLY A 110 -1.90 7.70 -0.75
N LEU A 111 -2.06 6.44 -0.33
CA LEU A 111 -2.18 6.09 1.09
C LEU A 111 -0.89 5.45 1.56
N ASN A 112 -0.32 6.02 2.61
CA ASN A 112 0.93 5.59 3.21
C ASN A 112 0.66 5.02 4.60
N ILE A 113 1.17 3.82 4.85
CA ILE A 113 1.17 3.16 6.15
C ILE A 113 2.62 2.95 6.53
N LEU A 114 3.13 3.82 7.39
CA LEU A 114 4.40 3.59 8.07
C LEU A 114 4.15 2.60 9.19
N PHE A 115 4.94 1.55 9.28
CA PHE A 115 4.84 0.58 10.37
C PHE A 115 6.22 0.21 10.85
N LYS A 116 6.34 -0.13 12.15
CA LYS A 116 7.64 -0.48 12.73
C LYS A 116 7.62 -1.82 13.44
N ASP A 117 8.71 -2.56 13.27
CA ASP A 117 9.11 -3.64 14.16
C ASP A 117 10.33 -3.15 14.96
N LYS A 118 10.15 -3.03 16.28
CA LYS A 118 11.11 -2.38 17.19
C LYS A 118 11.45 -0.95 16.73
N ASP A 119 12.68 -0.71 16.30
CA ASP A 119 13.20 0.60 15.89
C ASP A 119 13.32 0.75 14.37
N HIS A 120 12.92 -0.26 13.60
CA HIS A 120 13.00 -0.25 12.14
C HIS A 120 11.65 0.10 11.52
N PHE A 121 11.61 1.13 10.67
CA PHE A 121 10.42 1.51 9.91
C PHE A 121 10.38 0.84 8.55
N SER A 122 9.18 0.47 8.15
CA SER A 122 8.82 -0.03 6.83
C SER A 122 7.60 0.76 6.34
N LEU A 123 7.40 0.80 5.04
CA LEU A 123 6.31 1.55 4.42
C LEU A 123 5.49 0.63 3.53
N LEU A 124 4.18 0.62 3.71
CA LEU A 124 3.22 0.13 2.72
C LEU A 124 2.59 1.35 2.06
N ARG A 125 2.68 1.43 0.74
CA ARG A 125 2.12 2.52 -0.06
C ARG A 125 1.12 1.95 -1.06
N ILE A 126 -0.10 2.47 -1.02
CA ILE A 126 -1.19 2.10 -1.93
C ILE A 126 -1.41 3.26 -2.89
N GLU A 127 -1.16 3.00 -4.16
CA GLU A 127 -1.40 3.91 -5.27
C GLU A 127 -2.72 3.52 -5.99
N ASP A 128 -2.88 3.98 -7.23
CA ASP A 128 -4.02 3.67 -8.07
C ASP A 128 -3.98 2.25 -8.64
N GLY A 129 -5.16 1.72 -8.97
CA GLY A 129 -5.29 0.43 -9.65
C GLY A 129 -4.65 -0.75 -8.90
N PHE A 130 -3.66 -1.38 -9.54
CA PHE A 130 -2.97 -2.56 -9.01
C PHE A 130 -1.64 -2.23 -8.33
N ASP A 131 -1.34 -0.94 -8.16
CA ASP A 131 -0.05 -0.49 -7.67
C ASP A 131 -0.06 -0.41 -6.15
N THR A 132 0.61 -1.39 -5.52
CA THR A 132 0.81 -1.42 -4.07
C THR A 132 2.23 -1.86 -3.77
N TYR A 133 2.95 -1.00 -3.04
CA TYR A 133 4.39 -1.08 -2.83
C TYR A 133 4.74 -1.25 -1.36
N LEU A 134 5.85 -1.93 -1.10
CA LEU A 134 6.43 -2.13 0.21
C LEU A 134 7.91 -1.73 0.19
N PHE A 135 8.32 -0.90 1.14
CA PHE A 135 9.69 -0.40 1.24
C PHE A 135 10.30 -0.78 2.58
N ASP A 136 11.60 -1.09 2.54
CA ASP A 136 12.44 -1.39 3.69
C ASP A 136 11.83 -2.46 4.62
N ILE A 137 11.29 -3.54 4.03
CA ILE A 137 10.87 -4.72 4.78
C ILE A 137 12.02 -5.71 4.88
N GLU A 138 12.57 -5.91 6.08
CA GLU A 138 13.74 -6.76 6.30
C GLU A 138 13.49 -7.86 7.33
N GLY A 139 14.31 -8.91 7.29
CA GLY A 139 14.40 -9.93 8.33
C GLY A 139 13.05 -10.60 8.65
N HIS A 140 12.57 -10.43 9.89
CA HIS A 140 11.29 -10.98 10.34
C HIS A 140 10.09 -10.27 9.73
N THR A 141 10.18 -8.95 9.53
CA THR A 141 9.13 -8.16 8.88
C THR A 141 8.89 -8.66 7.46
N HIS A 142 9.95 -8.85 6.67
CA HIS A 142 9.83 -9.38 5.31
C HIS A 142 9.07 -10.72 5.28
N LYS A 143 9.50 -11.70 6.08
CA LYS A 143 8.88 -13.05 6.12
C LYS A 143 7.41 -13.00 6.50
N ASN A 144 7.04 -12.16 7.44
CA ASN A 144 5.65 -12.02 7.88
C ASN A 144 4.79 -11.38 6.79
N ILE A 145 5.30 -10.33 6.14
CA ILE A 145 4.59 -9.63 5.08
C ILE A 145 4.44 -10.53 3.85
N GLU A 146 5.51 -11.20 3.43
CA GLU A 146 5.49 -12.18 2.34
C GLU A 146 4.45 -13.27 2.58
N SER A 147 4.47 -13.91 3.76
CA SER A 147 3.48 -14.93 4.12
C SER A 147 2.04 -14.39 4.15
N LEU A 148 1.84 -13.15 4.61
CA LEU A 148 0.53 -12.48 4.61
C LEU A 148 0.02 -12.23 3.19
N VAL A 149 0.89 -11.77 2.29
CA VAL A 149 0.60 -11.52 0.87
C VAL A 149 0.27 -12.84 0.17
N GLU A 150 1.08 -13.88 0.37
CA GLU A 150 0.87 -15.22 -0.20
C GLU A 150 -0.43 -15.87 0.30
N HIS A 151 -0.78 -15.68 1.58
CA HIS A 151 -2.05 -16.17 2.13
C HIS A 151 -3.26 -15.50 1.46
N GLN A 152 -3.11 -14.27 0.97
CA GLN A 152 -4.11 -13.62 0.13
C GLN A 152 -4.06 -14.07 -1.34
N GLY A 153 -3.22 -15.04 -1.71
CA GLY A 153 -3.07 -15.51 -3.08
C GLY A 153 -2.48 -14.46 -4.01
N LEU A 154 -1.63 -13.59 -3.47
CA LEU A 154 -0.85 -12.58 -4.18
C LEU A 154 0.64 -12.93 -4.06
N TYR A 155 1.48 -12.19 -4.75
CA TYR A 155 2.93 -12.37 -4.77
C TYR A 155 3.63 -11.07 -4.39
N LEU A 156 4.68 -11.20 -3.58
CA LEU A 156 5.57 -10.09 -3.24
C LEU A 156 6.79 -10.14 -4.17
N LYS A 157 7.01 -9.10 -4.95
CA LYS A 157 8.05 -9.07 -5.99
C LYS A 157 9.03 -7.94 -5.75
N SER A 158 10.33 -8.25 -5.74
CA SER A 158 11.38 -7.23 -5.62
C SER A 158 11.42 -6.34 -6.86
N ILE A 159 11.61 -5.04 -6.62
CA ILE A 159 11.88 -4.02 -7.64
C ILE A 159 13.41 -3.87 -7.69
N HIS A 160 14.00 -4.06 -8.88
CA HIS A 160 15.43 -3.88 -9.15
C HIS A 160 15.63 -2.71 -10.10
#